data_AF-A0A2D7GRA4-F1
#
_entry.id   AF-A0A2D7GRA4-F1
#
_cell.length_a   1.000
_cell.length_b   1.000
_cell.length_c   1.000
_cell.angle_alpha   90.00
_cell.angle_beta   90.00
_cell.angle_gamma   90.00
#
_symmetry.space_group_name_H-M   'P 1'
#
loop_
_entity.id
_entity.type
_entity.pdbx_description
1 polymer ?
#
loop_
_entity_poly.entity_id
_entity_poly.type
_entity_poly.pdbx_seq_one_letter_code
_entity_poly.pdbx_strand_id
1 'polypeptide(L)'
;MIIPAIDLIDGHVVRLYQGDYEQKTQYELDPIDVVHDYADQGATWLHIVDLTGAKDTSKRQLALIKAMVDTKRMNFQAGGGIRSEDEVAQLL
;
A
#
# COMPACT_ATOMS: atom_id res chain seq x y z
N MET A 1 -7.81 13.58 12.80
CA MET A 1 -7.86 12.83 11.52
C MET A 1 -7.05 11.56 11.73
N ILE A 2 -7.62 10.39 11.43
CA ILE A 2 -6.95 9.09 11.50
C ILE A 2 -6.73 8.64 10.06
N ILE A 3 -5.54 8.15 9.76
CA ILE A 3 -5.19 7.59 8.44
C ILE A 3 -4.68 6.17 8.69
N PRO A 4 -5.49 5.14 8.42
CA PRO A 4 -5.02 3.75 8.38
C PRO A 4 -3.87 3.63 7.39
N ALA A 5 -2.91 2.76 7.70
CA ALA A 5 -1.77 2.49 6.85
C ALA A 5 -1.65 0.97 6.65
N ILE A 6 -1.31 0.58 5.42
CA ILE A 6 -0.95 -0.80 5.11
C ILE A 6 0.40 -0.83 4.40
N ASP A 7 1.19 -1.85 4.73
CA ASP A 7 2.45 -2.13 4.06
C ASP A 7 2.27 -3.35 3.17
N LEU A 8 2.80 -3.31 1.95
CA LEU A 8 2.67 -4.36 0.96
C LEU A 8 4.03 -4.97 0.62
N ILE A 9 4.16 -6.29 0.72
CA ILE A 9 5.26 -7.07 0.15
C ILE A 9 4.68 -8.17 -0.71
N ASP A 10 5.04 -8.17 -1.99
CA ASP A 10 4.73 -9.20 -2.97
C ASP A 10 3.23 -9.57 -3.02
N GLY A 11 2.36 -8.56 -2.90
CA GLY A 11 0.91 -8.66 -2.93
C GLY A 11 0.25 -8.86 -1.57
N HIS A 12 1.05 -9.06 -0.51
CA HIS A 12 0.55 -9.39 0.82
C HIS A 12 0.60 -8.19 1.77
N VAL A 13 -0.43 -8.08 2.61
CA VAL A 13 -0.42 -7.12 3.73
C VAL A 13 0.54 -7.63 4.80
N VAL A 14 1.51 -6.81 5.16
CA VAL A 14 2.55 -7.16 6.12
C VAL A 14 2.76 -6.06 7.15
N ARG A 15 3.51 -6.39 8.19
CA ARG A 15 4.12 -5.43 9.10
C ARG A 15 5.53 -5.84 9.41
N LEU A 16 6.48 -4.90 9.25
CA LEU A 16 7.87 -5.13 9.63
C LEU A 16 8.10 -4.68 11.07
N TYR A 17 8.82 -5.51 11.84
CA TYR A 17 9.31 -5.07 13.14
C TYR A 17 10.48 -4.11 12.94
N GLN A 18 10.29 -2.84 13.32
CA GLN A 18 11.30 -1.77 13.16
C GLN A 18 11.88 -1.64 11.74
N GLY A 19 11.10 -1.99 10.70
CA GLY A 19 11.54 -1.92 9.31
C GLY A 19 12.45 -3.08 8.86
N ASP A 20 12.64 -4.11 9.70
CA ASP A 20 13.41 -5.29 9.35
C ASP A 20 12.58 -6.27 8.49
N TYR A 21 13.00 -6.47 7.24
CA TYR A 21 12.34 -7.36 6.27
C TYR A 21 12.38 -8.84 6.67
N GLU A 22 13.37 -9.24 7.48
CA GLU A 22 13.48 -10.62 7.98
C GLU A 22 12.53 -10.86 9.16
N GLN A 23 12.08 -9.78 9.82
CA GLN A 23 11.10 -9.81 10.90
C GLN A 23 9.76 -9.28 10.43
N LYS A 24 9.22 -9.93 9.40
CA LYS A 24 7.88 -9.62 8.87
C LYS A 24 6.80 -10.48 9.52
N THR A 25 5.69 -9.85 9.88
CA THR A 25 4.43 -10.52 10.14
C THR A 25 3.55 -10.36 8.91
N GLN A 26 3.13 -11.47 8.31
CA GLN A 26 2.16 -11.46 7.21
C GLN A 26 0.75 -11.61 7.79
N TYR A 27 -0.17 -10.82 7.26
CA TYR A 27 -1.59 -10.95 7.54
C TYR A 27 -2.26 -11.66 6.37
N GLU A 28 -3.05 -12.68 6.66
CA GLU A 28 -3.88 -13.39 5.68
C GLU A 28 -5.13 -12.55 5.37
N LEU A 29 -4.91 -11.41 4.73
CA LEU A 29 -5.93 -10.44 4.35
C LEU A 29 -5.73 -10.07 2.88
N ASP A 30 -6.84 -9.97 2.15
CA ASP A 30 -6.82 -9.40 0.80
C ASP A 30 -6.70 -7.86 0.91
N PRO A 31 -5.75 -7.20 0.22
CA PRO A 31 -5.60 -5.76 0.27
C PRO A 31 -6.87 -4.98 -0.13
N ILE A 32 -7.68 -5.51 -1.06
CA ILE A 32 -8.93 -4.89 -1.51
C ILE A 32 -9.98 -4.98 -0.40
N ASP A 33 -10.09 -6.12 0.26
CA ASP A 33 -11.02 -6.29 1.41
C ASP A 33 -10.65 -5.31 2.54
N VAL A 34 -9.37 -5.09 2.80
CA VAL A 34 -8.90 -4.11 3.78
C VAL A 34 -9.32 -2.68 3.42
N VAL A 35 -9.31 -2.31 2.13
CA VAL A 35 -9.85 -1.01 1.68
C VAL A 35 -11.33 -0.88 2.03
N HIS A 36 -12.12 -1.92 1.73
CA HIS A 36 -13.55 -1.93 2.02
C HIS A 36 -13.83 -1.83 3.52
N ASP A 37 -13.15 -2.63 4.32
CA ASP A 37 -13.31 -2.66 5.78
C ASP A 37 -12.98 -1.31 6.42
N TYR A 38 -11.90 -0.65 6.01
CA TYR A 38 -11.59 0.69 6.54
C TYR A 38 -12.58 1.75 6.07
N ALA A 39 -13.06 1.66 4.82
CA ALA A 39 -14.06 2.58 4.30
C ALA A 39 -15.38 2.46 5.08
N ASP A 40 -15.81 1.22 5.35
CA ASP A 40 -17.05 0.91 6.08
C ASP A 40 -16.96 1.39 7.54
N GLN A 41 -15.76 1.46 8.11
CA GLN A 41 -15.50 2.05 9.43
C GLN A 41 -15.38 3.59 9.41
N GLY A 42 -15.54 4.23 8.24
CA GLY A 42 -15.56 5.68 8.08
C GLY A 42 -14.20 6.32 7.77
N ALA A 43 -13.18 5.53 7.42
CA ALA A 43 -11.91 6.10 6.95
C ALA A 43 -12.12 6.80 5.59
N THR A 44 -11.58 8.01 5.46
CA THR A 44 -11.65 8.83 4.24
C THR A 44 -10.33 8.86 3.47
N TRP A 45 -9.27 8.33 4.07
CA TRP A 45 -7.92 8.23 3.54
C TRP A 45 -7.30 6.89 3.90
N LEU A 46 -6.57 6.28 2.98
CA LEU A 46 -5.68 5.14 3.24
C LEU A 46 -4.26 5.47 2.79
N HIS A 47 -3.29 5.16 3.64
CA HIS A 47 -1.87 5.24 3.30
C HIS A 47 -1.34 3.84 2.91
N ILE A 48 -0.71 3.74 1.75
CA ILE A 48 -0.14 2.49 1.22
C ILE A 48 1.37 2.66 1.10
N VAL A 49 2.12 1.72 1.67
CA VAL A 49 3.57 1.63 1.50
C VAL A 49 3.93 0.40 0.69
N ASP A 50 4.45 0.59 -0.52
CA ASP A 50 4.99 -0.47 -1.35
C ASP A 50 6.43 -0.81 -0.90
N LEU A 51 6.57 -1.81 -0.03
CA LEU A 51 7.87 -2.24 0.48
C LEU A 51 8.66 -3.07 -0.53
N THR A 52 7.99 -3.75 -1.47
CA THR A 52 8.66 -4.42 -2.60
C THR A 52 9.32 -3.37 -3.51
N GLY A 53 8.57 -2.34 -3.91
CA GLY A 53 9.05 -1.20 -4.68
C GLY A 53 10.09 -0.36 -3.94
N ALA A 54 9.96 -0.23 -2.61
CA ALA A 54 10.96 0.44 -1.77
C ALA A 54 12.32 -0.27 -1.78
N LYS A 55 12.32 -1.61 -1.82
CA LYS A 55 13.53 -2.43 -1.88
C LYS A 55 14.10 -2.52 -3.29
N ASP A 56 13.23 -2.65 -4.30
CA ASP A 56 13.59 -2.73 -5.72
C ASP A 56 12.55 -1.96 -6.55
N THR A 57 12.96 -0.80 -7.05
CA THR A 57 12.08 0.12 -7.79
C THR A 57 11.50 -0.47 -9.07
N SER A 58 12.12 -1.52 -9.62
CA SER A 58 11.64 -2.23 -10.81
C SER A 58 10.48 -3.18 -10.52
N LYS A 59 10.24 -3.51 -9.24
CA LYS A 59 9.23 -4.48 -8.79
C LYS A 59 8.03 -3.82 -8.11
N ARG A 60 7.76 -2.56 -8.42
CA ARG A 60 6.61 -1.86 -7.84
C ARG A 60 5.30 -2.59 -8.12
N GLN A 61 4.44 -2.57 -7.12
CA GLN A 61 3.16 -3.26 -7.13
C GLN A 61 2.06 -2.38 -7.75
N LEU A 62 2.36 -1.69 -8.86
CA LEU A 62 1.48 -0.67 -9.46
C LEU A 62 0.10 -1.22 -9.81
N ALA A 63 0.02 -2.43 -10.34
CA ALA A 63 -1.26 -3.06 -10.69
C ALA A 63 -2.16 -3.28 -9.47
N LEU A 64 -1.58 -3.69 -8.33
CA LEU A 64 -2.30 -3.88 -7.09
C LEU A 64 -2.75 -2.55 -6.49
N ILE A 65 -1.85 -1.56 -6.42
CA ILE A 65 -2.18 -0.21 -5.94
C ILE A 65 -3.29 0.39 -6.80
N LYS A 66 -3.21 0.24 -8.12
CA LYS A 66 -4.27 0.68 -9.04
C LYS A 66 -5.60 -0.01 -8.75
N ALA A 67 -5.61 -1.32 -8.54
CA ALA A 67 -6.83 -2.06 -8.21
C ALA A 67 -7.46 -1.55 -6.89
N MET A 68 -6.65 -1.25 -5.88
CA MET A 68 -7.12 -0.66 -4.62
C MET A 68 -7.73 0.73 -4.82
N VAL A 69 -7.08 1.60 -5.61
CA VAL A 69 -7.57 2.95 -5.92
C VAL A 69 -8.87 2.89 -6.75
N ASP A 70 -8.95 1.95 -7.70
CA ASP A 70 -10.11 1.77 -8.58
C ASP A 70 -11.40 1.36 -7.81
N THR A 71 -11.29 0.92 -6.55
CA THR A 71 -12.46 0.70 -5.66
C THR A 71 -13.26 1.98 -5.43
N LYS A 72 -12.63 3.15 -5.55
CA LYS A 72 -13.23 4.50 -5.36
C LYS A 72 -13.95 4.67 -4.01
N ARG A 73 -13.52 3.93 -2.99
CA ARG A 73 -14.13 3.96 -1.65
C ARG A 73 -13.64 5.13 -0.79
N MET A 74 -12.41 5.59 -1.01
CA MET A 74 -11.76 6.66 -0.26
C MET A 74 -10.61 7.30 -1.05
N ASN A 75 -9.93 8.27 -0.45
CA ASN A 75 -8.70 8.83 -1.02
C ASN A 75 -7.48 7.98 -0.63
N PHE A 76 -6.42 8.03 -1.44
CA PHE A 76 -5.24 7.21 -1.24
C PHE A 76 -3.98 8.07 -1.24
N GLN A 77 -3.01 7.65 -0.43
CA GLN A 77 -1.62 8.10 -0.50
C GLN A 77 -0.76 6.86 -0.74
N ALA A 78 0.17 6.95 -1.69
CA ALA A 78 1.11 5.88 -1.97
C ALA A 78 2.54 6.35 -1.71
N GLY A 79 3.33 5.48 -1.09
CA GLY A 79 4.77 5.65 -0.88
C GLY A 79 5.51 4.34 -1.13
N GLY A 80 6.84 4.40 -1.11
CA GLY A 80 7.71 3.22 -1.30
C GLY A 80 8.59 3.33 -2.53
N GLY A 81 9.87 3.68 -2.33
CA GLY A 81 10.88 3.63 -3.40
C GLY A 81 10.78 4.67 -4.50
N ILE A 82 9.86 5.64 -4.41
CA ILE A 82 9.70 6.71 -5.41
C ILE A 82 10.89 7.68 -5.35
N ARG A 83 11.59 7.86 -6.48
CA ARG A 83 12.84 8.62 -6.63
C ARG A 83 12.87 9.51 -7.87
N SER A 84 11.92 9.42 -8.80
CA SER A 84 11.85 10.27 -10.00
C SER A 84 10.44 10.77 -10.30
N GLU A 85 10.34 11.79 -11.16
CA GLU A 85 9.05 12.34 -11.61
C GLU A 85 8.24 11.34 -12.45
N ASP A 86 8.92 10.57 -13.32
CA ASP A 86 8.28 9.52 -14.13
C ASP A 86 7.58 8.48 -13.24
N GLU A 87 8.19 8.16 -12.10
CA GLU A 87 7.64 7.22 -11.12
C GLU A 87 6.45 7.81 -10.35
N VAL A 88 6.43 9.12 -10.12
CA VAL A 88 5.25 9.81 -9.59
C VAL A 88 4.12 9.77 -10.61
N ALA A 89 4.42 10.03 -11.90
CA ALA A 89 3.42 10.02 -12.96
C ALA A 89 2.73 8.65 -13.13
N GLN A 90 3.41 7.54 -12.80
CA GLN A 90 2.82 6.19 -12.81
C GLN A 90 1.78 5.95 -11.69
N LEU A 91 1.74 6.81 -10.68
CA LEU A 91 0.87 6.68 -9.50
C LEU A 91 -0.32 7.65 -9.51
N LEU A 92 -0.37 8.59 -10.47
CA LEU A 92 -1.43 9.60 -10.63
C LEU A 92 -2.47 9.15 -11.67
#